data_AF-A0AAD9TRQ4-F1
#
_entry.id   AF-A0AAD9TRQ4-F1
#
_cell.length_a   1.000
_cell.length_b   1.000
_cell.length_c   1.000
_cell.angle_alpha   90.00
_cell.angle_beta   90.00
_cell.angle_gamma   90.00
#
_symmetry.space_group_name_H-M   'P 1'
#
loop_
_entity.id
_entity.type
_entity.pdbx_description
1 polymer ?
#
loop_
_entity_poly.entity_id
_entity_poly.type
_entity_poly.pdbx_seq_one_letter_code
_entity_poly.pdbx_strand_id
1 'polypeptide(L)'
;MNSANVIDLSMQGMAHTWFNNREFESWARLDRFLCDPMILSWFPHLVQKGLCKSLSDHNLVHFGDFGVDWGPKPFRFFNGWLEDKDLMVEVHKCWSSCSRKAHVGSSIKFKLKAIKAHLKSYIKTRRVVGNSTKILEDELAREQCSCS
;
A
#
# COMPACT_ATOMS: atom_id res chain seq x y z
N MET A 1 29.18 25.13 9.08
CA MET A 1 29.10 23.72 8.64
C MET A 1 29.48 22.84 9.80
N ASN A 2 28.68 21.83 10.14
CA ASN A 2 29.02 20.88 11.21
C ASN A 2 30.25 20.05 10.78
N SER A 3 31.07 19.64 11.76
CA SER A 3 32.31 18.87 11.54
C SER A 3 32.13 17.56 10.77
N ALA A 4 30.90 17.03 10.70
CA ALA A 4 30.55 15.80 10.02
C ALA A 4 30.12 15.96 8.55
N ASN A 5 30.09 17.20 8.00
CA ASN A 5 29.70 17.50 6.61
C ASN A 5 28.36 16.88 6.15
N VAL A 6 27.38 16.80 7.05
CA VAL A 6 26.02 16.35 6.75
C VAL A 6 25.06 17.55 6.68
N ILE A 7 24.01 17.40 5.88
CA ILE A 7 22.94 18.39 5.74
C ILE A 7 21.64 17.90 6.39
N ASP A 8 20.91 18.83 6.99
CA ASP A 8 19.54 18.64 7.44
C ASP A 8 18.61 19.20 6.35
N LEU A 9 17.79 18.33 5.75
CA LEU A 9 16.83 18.76 4.73
C LEU A 9 15.66 19.49 5.37
N SER A 10 15.04 20.40 4.61
CA SER A 10 13.81 21.06 5.05
C SER A 10 12.68 20.03 5.19
N MET A 11 11.87 20.20 6.24
CA MET A 11 10.74 19.33 6.51
C MET A 11 9.51 19.81 5.73
N GLN A 12 8.94 18.93 4.93
CA GLN A 12 7.66 19.14 4.26
C GLN A 12 6.51 18.51 5.06
N GLY A 13 5.30 19.04 4.91
CA GLY A 13 4.15 18.57 5.69
C GLY A 13 4.20 19.08 7.13
N MET A 14 4.06 18.18 8.11
CA MET A 14 4.16 18.56 9.52
C MET A 14 5.61 18.89 9.88
N ALA A 15 5.87 20.08 10.44
CA ALA A 15 7.21 20.54 10.79
C ALA A 15 7.74 20.00 12.14
N HIS A 16 6.85 19.45 12.97
CA HIS A 16 7.18 18.91 14.28
C HIS A 16 6.94 17.41 14.31
N THR A 17 7.84 16.70 14.97
CA THR A 17 7.81 15.23 15.08
C THR A 17 7.51 14.77 16.49
N TRP A 18 7.49 15.69 17.46
CA TRP A 18 7.17 15.40 18.85
C TRP A 18 6.18 16.41 19.44
N PHE A 19 5.27 15.92 20.28
CA PHE A 19 4.20 16.67 20.92
C PHE A 19 4.10 16.24 22.38
N ASN A 20 4.10 17.19 23.32
CA ASN A 20 3.99 16.85 24.74
C ASN A 20 2.63 16.25 25.16
N ASN A 21 1.60 16.37 24.29
CA ASN A 21 0.22 15.92 24.53
C ASN A 21 -0.38 16.42 25.86
N ARG A 22 -0.06 17.65 26.27
CA ARG A 22 -0.61 18.31 27.47
C ARG A 22 -1.55 19.46 27.09
N GLU A 23 -2.31 19.94 28.07
CA GLU A 23 -3.22 21.10 27.93
C GLU A 23 -2.51 22.33 27.35
N PHE A 24 -1.29 22.60 27.82
CA PHE A 24 -0.39 23.56 27.22
C PHE A 24 0.53 22.84 26.24
N GLU A 25 0.16 22.88 24.97
CA GLU A 25 0.86 22.14 23.94
C GLU A 25 2.28 22.69 23.72
N SER A 26 3.24 21.79 23.60
CA SER A 26 4.62 22.11 23.20
C SER A 26 5.07 21.13 22.13
N TRP A 27 5.67 21.66 21.07
CA TRP A 27 6.03 20.89 19.89
C TRP A 27 7.52 21.04 19.59
N ALA A 28 8.15 19.95 19.14
CA ALA A 28 9.55 19.94 18.77
C ALA A 28 9.79 19.09 17.52
N ARG A 29 10.84 19.42 16.77
CA ARG A 29 11.38 18.56 15.70
C ARG A 29 12.56 17.79 16.28
N LEU A 30 12.28 16.59 16.79
CA LEU A 30 13.31 15.73 17.40
C LEU A 30 13.83 14.69 16.41
N ASP A 31 13.02 14.32 15.43
CA ASP A 31 13.31 13.27 14.46
C ASP A 31 13.71 13.89 13.12
N ARG A 32 14.96 13.66 12.69
CA ARG A 32 15.52 14.19 11.44
C ARG A 32 16.47 13.22 10.76
N PHE A 33 16.42 13.23 9.43
CA PHE A 33 17.37 12.52 8.59
C PHE A 33 18.47 13.51 8.21
N LEU A 34 19.70 13.18 8.58
CA LEU A 34 20.88 13.89 8.15
C LEU A 34 21.52 13.08 7.02
N CYS A 35 21.83 13.73 5.90
CA CYS A 35 22.40 13.03 4.76
C CYS A 35 23.69 13.68 4.28
N ASP A 36 24.51 12.88 3.60
CA ASP A 36 25.67 13.37 2.87
C ASP A 36 25.19 14.19 1.65
N PRO A 37 25.76 15.38 1.39
CA PRO A 37 25.40 16.21 0.24
C PRO A 37 25.44 15.48 -1.10
N MET A 38 26.34 14.50 -1.27
CA MET A 38 26.47 13.71 -2.49
C MET A 38 25.20 12.91 -2.83
N ILE A 39 24.39 12.55 -1.83
CA ILE A 39 23.15 11.79 -2.05
C ILE A 39 22.16 12.57 -2.93
N LEU A 40 22.19 13.91 -2.88
CA LEU A 40 21.33 14.78 -3.67
C LEU A 40 21.65 14.74 -5.17
N SER A 41 22.86 14.28 -5.54
CA SER A 41 23.21 14.04 -6.95
C SER A 41 22.49 12.82 -7.55
N TRP A 42 22.19 11.83 -6.72
CA TRP A 42 21.47 10.62 -7.12
C TRP A 42 19.96 10.75 -6.95
N PHE A 43 19.52 11.54 -5.97
CA PHE A 43 18.12 11.73 -5.62
C PHE A 43 17.77 13.23 -5.56
N PRO A 44 17.58 13.89 -6.71
CA PRO A 44 17.43 15.34 -6.78
C PRO A 44 16.13 15.87 -6.14
N HIS A 45 15.12 15.00 -5.91
CA HIS A 45 13.88 15.37 -5.22
C HIS A 45 13.74 14.64 -3.88
N LEU A 46 14.87 14.29 -3.27
CA LEU A 46 14.93 13.77 -1.91
C LEU A 46 14.39 14.81 -0.91
N VAL A 47 13.41 14.40 -0.13
CA VAL A 47 12.81 15.27 0.89
C VAL A 47 12.54 14.49 2.16
N GLN A 48 12.48 15.22 3.27
CA GLN A 48 11.99 14.73 4.54
C GLN A 48 10.56 15.25 4.75
N LYS A 49 9.59 14.36 4.91
CA LYS A 49 8.17 14.71 5.08
C LYS A 49 7.63 14.23 6.43
N GLY A 50 7.18 15.16 7.27
CA GLY A 50 6.47 14.82 8.50
C GLY A 50 5.05 14.33 8.19
N LEU A 51 4.69 13.18 8.75
CA LEU A 51 3.34 12.63 8.61
C LEU A 51 2.36 13.25 9.61
N CYS A 52 1.07 13.05 9.36
CA CYS A 52 -0.01 13.51 10.24
C CYS A 52 0.15 12.97 11.66
N LYS A 53 -0.46 13.69 12.63
CA LYS A 53 -0.42 13.32 14.04
C LYS A 53 -0.93 11.90 14.27
N SER A 54 -0.12 11.10 14.96
CA SER A 54 -0.51 9.77 15.41
C SER A 54 -1.02 9.81 16.86
N LEU A 55 -1.41 8.66 17.42
CA LEU A 55 -1.74 8.55 18.84
C LEU A 55 -0.50 8.60 19.75
N SER A 56 0.69 8.44 19.18
CA SER A 56 1.97 8.61 19.88
C SER A 56 2.27 10.10 20.09
N ASP A 57 3.11 10.39 21.08
CA ASP A 57 3.75 11.70 21.23
C ASP A 57 4.76 11.98 20.11
N HIS A 58 5.19 10.94 19.38
CA HIS A 58 6.00 11.06 18.17
C HIS A 58 5.20 10.85 16.87
N ASN A 59 5.59 11.59 15.82
CA ASN A 59 5.11 11.39 14.46
C ASN A 59 6.22 10.84 13.57
N LEU A 60 5.81 9.94 12.69
CA LEU A 60 6.69 9.35 11.70
C LEU A 60 7.15 10.40 10.68
N VAL A 61 8.40 10.24 10.27
CA VAL A 61 9.02 11.02 9.22
C VAL A 61 9.25 10.10 8.03
N HIS A 62 8.70 10.47 6.88
CA HIS A 62 8.93 9.80 5.62
C HIS A 62 10.10 10.46 4.89
N PHE A 63 11.12 9.69 4.56
CA PHE A 63 12.30 10.14 3.82
C PHE A 63 12.39 9.39 2.49
N GLY A 64 12.43 10.12 1.40
CA GLY A 64 12.44 9.52 0.07
C GLY A 64 12.50 10.56 -1.05
N ASP A 65 12.83 10.07 -2.24
CA ASP A 65 12.77 10.84 -3.48
C ASP A 65 11.37 10.71 -4.09
N PHE A 66 10.62 11.80 -4.11
CA PHE A 66 9.24 11.81 -4.63
C PHE A 66 9.11 12.53 -5.96
N GLY A 67 10.21 12.69 -6.71
CA GLY A 67 10.20 13.38 -8.00
C GLY A 67 9.50 12.64 -9.14
N VAL A 68 9.18 11.36 -8.94
CA VAL A 68 8.57 10.52 -9.98
C VAL A 68 7.22 9.99 -9.51
N ASP A 69 6.16 10.51 -10.13
CA ASP A 69 4.85 9.86 -10.09
C ASP A 69 4.82 8.75 -11.17
N TRP A 70 4.92 7.50 -10.73
CA TRP A 70 4.81 6.32 -11.60
C TRP A 70 3.36 6.07 -12.08
N GLY A 71 2.43 6.96 -11.74
CA GLY A 71 1.02 6.86 -12.05
C GLY A 71 0.29 5.92 -11.11
N PRO A 72 -0.94 5.50 -11.48
CA PRO A 72 -1.76 4.66 -10.63
C PRO A 72 -1.04 3.36 -10.24
N LYS A 73 -1.11 3.00 -8.95
CA LYS A 73 -0.51 1.76 -8.43
C LYS A 73 -0.81 0.58 -9.36
N PRO A 74 0.23 -0.12 -9.87
CA PRO A 74 0.01 -1.24 -10.77
C PRO A 74 -0.82 -2.33 -10.09
N PHE A 75 -1.56 -3.09 -10.90
CA PHE A 75 -2.24 -4.28 -10.38
C PHE A 75 -1.19 -5.25 -9.87
N ARG A 76 -1.33 -5.67 -8.61
CA ARG A 76 -0.48 -6.70 -8.00
C ARG A 76 -1.27 -8.00 -7.95
N PHE A 77 -0.69 -9.04 -8.53
CA PHE A 77 -1.15 -10.40 -8.36
C PHE A 77 -0.49 -10.96 -7.09
N PHE A 78 -1.27 -11.58 -6.20
CA PHE A 78 -0.76 -12.17 -4.96
C PHE A 78 -0.71 -13.68 -5.10
N ASN A 79 0.41 -14.30 -4.70
CA ASN A 79 0.58 -15.74 -4.82
C ASN A 79 -0.48 -16.54 -4.04
N GLY A 80 -0.95 -16.02 -2.89
CA GLY A 80 -2.03 -16.65 -2.14
C GLY A 80 -3.36 -16.75 -2.90
N TRP A 81 -3.56 -16.02 -3.99
CA TRP A 81 -4.73 -16.22 -4.85
C TRP A 81 -4.67 -17.56 -5.60
N LEU A 82 -3.46 -18.10 -5.85
CA LEU A 82 -3.28 -19.39 -6.51
C LEU A 82 -3.73 -20.58 -5.62
N GLU A 83 -3.94 -20.36 -4.32
CA GLU A 83 -4.49 -21.36 -3.42
C GLU A 83 -5.99 -21.62 -3.70
N ASP A 84 -6.68 -20.66 -4.34
CA ASP A 84 -8.05 -20.85 -4.80
C ASP A 84 -8.05 -21.74 -6.05
N LYS A 85 -8.54 -22.97 -5.86
CA LYS A 85 -8.59 -24.03 -6.89
C LYS A 85 -9.35 -23.59 -8.15
N ASP A 86 -10.29 -22.66 -8.03
CA ASP A 86 -11.13 -22.22 -9.15
C ASP A 86 -10.56 -20.97 -9.87
N LEU A 87 -9.52 -20.33 -9.32
CA LEU A 87 -8.96 -19.11 -9.88
C LEU A 87 -8.51 -19.30 -11.34
N MET A 88 -7.77 -20.37 -11.60
CA MET A 88 -7.23 -20.63 -12.94
C MET A 88 -8.31 -20.97 -13.96
N VAL A 89 -9.39 -21.64 -13.52
CA VAL A 89 -10.57 -21.92 -14.35
C VAL A 89 -11.23 -20.61 -14.77
N GLU A 90 -11.41 -19.69 -13.83
CA GLU A 90 -12.00 -18.37 -14.08
C GLU A 90 -11.12 -17.49 -14.99
N VAL A 91 -9.80 -17.54 -14.83
CA VAL A 91 -8.85 -16.87 -15.74
C VAL A 91 -8.96 -17.44 -17.15
N HIS A 92 -8.98 -18.76 -17.31
CA HIS A 92 -9.11 -19.41 -18.62
C HIS A 92 -10.44 -19.08 -19.32
N LYS A 93 -11.53 -19.06 -18.57
CA LYS A 93 -12.86 -18.69 -19.04
C LYS A 93 -12.89 -17.24 -19.53
N CYS A 94 -12.33 -16.32 -18.75
CA CYS A 94 -12.20 -14.91 -19.14
C CYS A 94 -11.31 -14.71 -20.36
N TRP A 95 -10.18 -15.42 -20.44
CA TRP A 95 -9.26 -15.34 -21.56
C TRP A 95 -9.89 -15.81 -22.88
N SER A 96 -10.68 -16.88 -22.82
CA SER A 96 -11.34 -17.49 -23.97
C SER A 96 -12.54 -16.67 -24.46
N SER A 97 -13.23 -15.96 -23.55
CA SER A 97 -14.37 -15.11 -23.90
C SER A 97 -13.98 -13.77 -24.53
N CYS A 98 -12.71 -13.37 -24.43
CA CYS A 98 -12.19 -12.18 -25.10
C CYS A 98 -12.14 -12.39 -26.63
N SER A 99 -13.10 -11.81 -27.35
CA SER A 99 -13.23 -11.91 -28.82
C SER A 99 -11.97 -11.42 -29.58
N ARG A 100 -11.64 -12.09 -30.69
CA ARG A 100 -10.45 -11.87 -31.54
C ARG A 100 -10.47 -10.58 -32.39
N LYS A 101 -11.45 -9.69 -32.24
CA LYS A 101 -11.67 -8.56 -33.17
C LYS A 101 -10.68 -7.38 -33.07
N ALA A 102 -9.47 -7.57 -32.54
CA ALA A 102 -8.46 -6.51 -32.45
C ALA A 102 -7.12 -6.96 -33.03
N HIS A 103 -6.44 -6.03 -33.72
CA HIS A 103 -5.06 -6.12 -34.21
C HIS A 103 -4.14 -6.83 -33.19
N VAL A 104 -3.21 -7.68 -33.64
CA VAL A 104 -2.44 -8.65 -32.82
C VAL A 104 -1.84 -8.03 -31.55
N GLY A 105 -1.29 -6.81 -31.63
CA GLY A 105 -0.76 -6.06 -30.48
C GLY A 105 -1.81 -5.46 -29.54
N SER A 106 -2.99 -5.12 -30.04
CA SER A 106 -4.13 -4.61 -29.26
C SER A 106 -4.88 -5.75 -28.54
N SER A 107 -4.78 -6.98 -29.05
CA SER A 107 -5.46 -8.16 -28.51
C SER A 107 -4.92 -8.54 -27.12
N ILE A 108 -3.60 -8.56 -26.91
CA ILE A 108 -3.02 -8.93 -25.61
C ILE A 108 -3.31 -7.90 -24.52
N LYS A 109 -3.15 -6.61 -24.82
CA LYS A 109 -3.47 -5.51 -23.88
C LYS A 109 -4.94 -5.56 -23.48
N PHE A 110 -5.84 -5.82 -24.44
CA PHE A 110 -7.26 -5.98 -24.18
C PHE A 110 -7.53 -7.17 -23.25
N LYS A 111 -6.96 -8.35 -23.55
CA LYS A 111 -7.11 -9.56 -22.73
C LYS A 111 -6.59 -9.37 -21.31
N LEU A 112 -5.41 -8.78 -21.14
CA LEU A 112 -4.86 -8.50 -19.82
C LEU A 112 -5.73 -7.52 -19.03
N LYS A 113 -6.31 -6.50 -19.71
CA LYS A 113 -7.25 -5.57 -19.09
C LYS A 113 -8.54 -6.26 -18.67
N ALA A 114 -9.06 -7.17 -19.49
CA ALA A 114 -10.25 -7.97 -19.18
C ALA A 114 -10.01 -8.92 -18.00
N ILE A 115 -8.90 -9.68 -18.00
CA ILE A 115 -8.50 -10.53 -16.88
C ILE A 115 -8.35 -9.72 -15.60
N LYS A 116 -7.67 -8.56 -15.65
CA LYS A 116 -7.51 -7.68 -14.49
C LYS A 116 -8.88 -7.26 -13.91
N ALA A 117 -9.84 -6.91 -14.76
CA ALA A 117 -11.18 -6.53 -14.32
C ALA A 117 -11.94 -7.72 -13.71
N HIS A 118 -11.87 -8.88 -14.37
CA HIS A 118 -12.50 -10.13 -13.92
C HIS A 118 -11.96 -10.57 -12.56
N LEU A 119 -10.63 -10.67 -12.43
CA LEU A 119 -9.96 -11.06 -11.18
C LEU A 119 -10.32 -10.13 -10.02
N LYS A 120 -10.35 -8.81 -10.25
CA LYS A 120 -10.77 -7.86 -9.21
C LYS A 120 -12.18 -8.14 -8.70
N SER A 121 -13.11 -8.45 -9.60
CA SER A 121 -14.49 -8.79 -9.23
C SER A 121 -14.55 -10.13 -8.50
N TYR A 122 -13.93 -11.16 -9.06
CA TYR A 122 -13.89 -12.52 -8.51
C TYR A 122 -13.34 -12.56 -7.08
N ILE A 123 -12.17 -11.93 -6.86
CA ILE A 123 -11.52 -11.89 -5.54
C ILE A 123 -12.35 -11.10 -4.53
N LYS A 124 -13.01 -10.01 -4.96
CA LYS A 124 -13.90 -9.25 -4.08
C LYS A 124 -15.05 -10.13 -3.59
N THR A 125 -15.70 -10.88 -4.49
CA THR A 125 -16.79 -11.80 -4.15
C THR A 125 -16.32 -12.92 -3.23
N ARG A 126 -15.20 -13.59 -3.56
CA ARG A 126 -14.61 -14.66 -2.73
C ARG A 126 -14.23 -14.20 -1.32
N ARG A 127 -13.71 -12.98 -1.17
CA ARG A 127 -13.40 -12.40 0.16
C ARG A 127 -14.64 -12.18 1.01
N VAL A 128 -15.73 -11.70 0.41
CA VAL A 128 -17.01 -11.53 1.13
C VAL A 128 -17.52 -12.88 1.60
N VAL A 129 -17.56 -13.88 0.71
CA VAL A 129 -17.98 -15.23 1.05
C VAL A 129 -17.11 -15.84 2.15
N GLY A 130 -15.78 -15.77 2.00
CA GLY A 130 -14.84 -16.33 2.98
C GLY A 130 -14.90 -15.64 4.35
N ASN A 131 -15.21 -14.34 4.39
CA ASN A 131 -15.42 -13.64 5.66
C ASN A 131 -16.74 -14.07 6.31
N SER A 132 -17.82 -14.21 5.53
CA SER A 132 -19.10 -14.67 6.05
C SER A 132 -19.04 -16.11 6.58
N THR A 133 -18.34 -17.02 5.88
CA THR A 133 -18.17 -18.40 6.37
C THR A 133 -17.37 -18.45 7.66
N LYS A 134 -16.29 -17.68 7.77
CA LYS A 134 -15.50 -17.62 9.01
C LYS A 134 -16.30 -17.07 10.20
N ILE A 135 -17.13 -16.05 9.98
CA ILE A 135 -18.00 -15.51 11.04
C ILE A 135 -18.96 -16.59 11.53
N LEU A 136 -19.60 -17.32 10.61
CA LEU A 136 -20.52 -18.40 10.97
C LEU A 136 -19.81 -19.57 11.67
N GLU A 137 -18.60 -19.93 11.24
CA GLU A 137 -17.78 -20.95 11.89
C GLU A 137 -17.37 -20.52 13.31
N ASP A 138 -16.98 -19.25 13.50
CA ASP A 138 -16.63 -18.68 14.79
C ASP A 138 -17.85 -18.59 15.73
N GLU A 139 -19.03 -18.24 15.20
CA GLU A 139 -20.30 -18.23 15.95
C GLU A 139 -20.71 -19.64 16.38
N LEU A 140 -20.65 -20.61 15.47
CA LEU A 140 -20.93 -22.01 15.76
C LEU A 140 -19.96 -22.59 16.80
N ALA A 141 -18.67 -22.24 16.72
CA ALA A 141 -17.66 -22.65 17.69
C ALA A 141 -17.91 -22.04 19.08
N ARG A 142 -18.44 -20.81 19.16
CA ARG A 142 -18.82 -20.17 20.44
C ARG A 142 -20.05 -20.80 21.07
N GLU A 143 -21.05 -21.16 20.27
CA GLU A 143 -22.24 -21.85 20.76
C GLU A 143 -21.93 -23.25 21.28
N GLN A 144 -21.00 -23.97 20.64
CA GLN A 144 -20.55 -25.29 21.12
C GLN A 144 -19.68 -25.21 22.38
N CYS A 145 -18.99 -24.08 22.60
CA CYS A 145 -18.13 -23.87 23.77
C CYS A 145 -18.89 -23.34 25.00
N SER A 146 -20.13 -22.87 24.87
CA SER A 146 -20.94 -22.33 25.98
C SER A 146 -21.77 -23.40 26.71
N CYS A 147 -21.70 -24.67 26.28
CA CYS A 147 -22.43 -25.80 26.86
C CYS A 147 -21.54 -26.75 27.68
N SER A 148 -20.58 -26.21 28.44
CA SER A 148 -19.73 -26.97 29.39
C SER A 148 -19.69 -26.30 30.74
#